data_AF-A0A379T4A5-F1
#
_entry.id   AF-A0A379T4A5-F1
#
_cell.length_a   1.000
_cell.length_b   1.000
_cell.length_c   1.000
_cell.angle_alpha   90.00
_cell.angle_beta   90.00
_cell.angle_gamma   90.00
#
_symmetry.space_group_name_H-M   'P 1'
#
loop_
_entity.id
_entity.type
_entity.pdbx_description
1 polymer ?
#
loop_
_entity_poly.entity_id
_entity_poly.type
_entity_poly.pdbx_seq_one_letter_code
_entity_poly.pdbx_strand_id
1 'polypeptide(L)'
;MYVAVKGGEKAIANAHALQENRRRGDSAIAELSVAQIEQQMGLAVDRVMTEGGIADRELAALALKQASGDNVEAIFLLRAYRTTLAKLAVSEPMNTANMRLERRISAVYKDIPGGQLLGPTYDYTHRLLDFTLLANGETPPLRTADNAPEAAPARLFTAGESEPGEARRR
;
A
#
# COMPACT_ATOMS: atom_id res chain seq x y z
N MET A 1 -3.81 50.38 29.37
CA MET A 1 -3.05 49.30 30.02
C MET A 1 -3.47 48.00 29.35
N TYR A 2 -2.55 47.26 28.73
CA TYR A 2 -2.85 45.92 28.19
C TYR A 2 -2.55 44.88 29.27
N VAL A 3 -3.47 43.94 29.48
CA VAL A 3 -3.34 42.85 30.47
C VAL A 3 -3.37 41.52 29.72
N ALA A 4 -2.47 40.61 30.06
CA ALA A 4 -2.44 39.29 29.44
C ALA A 4 -3.72 38.52 29.77
N VAL A 5 -4.39 38.01 28.73
CA VAL A 5 -5.58 37.15 28.86
C VAL A 5 -5.27 35.76 28.31
N LYS A 6 -5.83 34.72 28.93
CA LYS A 6 -5.71 33.35 28.43
C LYS A 6 -6.68 33.15 27.26
N GLY A 7 -6.16 32.71 26.11
CA GLY A 7 -6.97 32.39 24.92
C GLY A 7 -6.50 31.18 24.12
N GLY A 8 -5.30 30.64 24.41
CA GLY A 8 -4.67 29.59 23.60
C GLY A 8 -5.47 28.29 23.54
N GLU A 9 -5.93 27.77 24.68
CA GLU A 9 -6.70 26.52 24.72
C GLU A 9 -8.01 26.61 23.92
N LYS A 10 -8.75 27.72 24.09
CA LYS A 10 -9.97 27.97 23.32
C LYS A 10 -9.69 28.10 21.82
N ALA A 11 -8.56 28.72 21.45
CA ALA A 11 -8.15 28.83 20.06
C ALA A 11 -7.79 27.45 19.46
N ILE A 12 -7.08 26.60 20.20
CA ILE A 12 -6.73 25.23 19.79
C ILE A 12 -8.00 24.39 19.60
N ALA A 13 -8.92 24.41 20.58
CA ALA A 13 -10.17 23.66 20.47
C ALA A 13 -11.00 24.07 19.25
N ASN A 14 -11.12 25.37 18.99
CA ASN A 14 -11.81 25.89 17.81
C ASN A 14 -11.08 25.50 16.51
N ALA A 15 -9.75 25.49 16.50
CA ALA A 15 -8.97 25.06 15.35
C ALA A 15 -9.16 23.58 15.04
N HIS A 16 -9.23 22.72 16.06
CA HIS A 16 -9.54 21.30 15.88
C HIS A 16 -10.96 21.11 15.33
N ALA A 17 -11.96 21.76 15.93
CA ALA A 17 -13.34 21.70 15.43
C ALA A 17 -13.46 22.16 13.96
N LEU A 18 -12.71 23.21 13.58
CA LEU A 18 -12.63 23.67 12.20
C LEU A 18 -12.00 22.62 11.28
N GLN A 19 -10.93 21.95 11.72
CA GLN A 19 -10.29 20.89 10.94
C GLN A 19 -11.18 19.66 10.79
N GLU A 20 -11.91 19.27 11.83
CA GLU A 20 -12.87 18.16 11.78
C GLU A 20 -14.03 18.45 10.85
N ASN A 21 -14.58 19.68 10.89
CA ASN A 21 -15.60 20.11 9.96
C ASN A 21 -15.09 20.10 8.51
N ARG A 22 -13.87 20.62 8.27
CA ARG A 22 -13.23 20.57 6.95
C ARG A 22 -12.99 19.14 6.45
N ARG A 23 -12.52 18.25 7.34
CA ARG A 23 -12.33 16.82 7.03
C ARG A 23 -13.65 16.16 6.64
N ARG A 24 -14.76 16.49 7.32
CA ARG A 24 -16.08 15.96 6.97
C ARG A 24 -16.57 16.49 5.61
N GLY A 25 -16.30 17.76 5.30
CA GLY A 25 -16.75 18.38 4.06
C GLY A 25 -18.27 18.55 3.99
N ASP A 26 -18.82 18.60 2.77
CA ASP A 26 -20.25 18.74 2.52
C ASP A 26 -21.03 17.52 3.05
N SER A 27 -22.03 17.77 3.90
CA SER A 27 -22.87 16.72 4.49
C SER A 27 -23.85 16.10 3.49
N ALA A 28 -24.10 16.74 2.35
CA ALA A 28 -24.86 16.15 1.25
C ALA A 28 -24.11 15.01 0.55
N ILE A 29 -22.77 14.99 0.67
CA ILE A 29 -21.93 13.91 0.17
C ILE A 29 -21.80 12.84 1.27
N ALA A 30 -21.95 11.58 0.87
CA ALA A 30 -21.76 10.44 1.77
C ALA A 30 -20.35 10.45 2.37
N GLU A 31 -20.26 10.21 3.68
CA GLU A 31 -18.98 10.18 4.36
C GLU A 31 -18.14 8.97 3.92
N LEU A 32 -16.85 9.18 3.69
CA LEU A 32 -15.92 8.09 3.39
C LEU A 32 -15.87 7.08 4.54
N SER A 33 -16.12 5.81 4.24
CA SER A 33 -15.93 4.72 5.19
C SER A 33 -14.47 4.27 5.22
N VAL A 34 -14.05 3.70 6.36
CA VAL A 34 -12.71 3.10 6.49
C VAL A 34 -12.56 1.95 5.49
N ALA A 35 -13.59 1.13 5.31
CA ALA A 35 -13.61 0.04 4.34
C ALA A 35 -13.42 0.53 2.88
N GLN A 36 -14.01 1.66 2.49
CA GLN A 36 -13.80 2.24 1.17
C GLN A 36 -12.32 2.61 0.95
N ILE A 37 -11.70 3.26 1.94
CA ILE A 37 -10.28 3.64 1.87
C ILE A 37 -9.40 2.38 1.82
N GLU A 38 -9.67 1.42 2.69
CA GLU A 38 -8.90 0.18 2.81
C GLU A 38 -8.91 -0.66 1.52
N GLN A 39 -10.07 -0.74 0.85
CA GLN A 39 -10.28 -1.54 -0.36
C GLN A 39 -9.93 -0.79 -1.66
N GLN A 40 -10.22 0.50 -1.76
CA GLN A 40 -10.12 1.26 -3.03
C GLN A 40 -8.86 2.13 -3.10
N MET A 41 -8.23 2.44 -1.96
CA MET A 41 -7.00 3.24 -1.89
C MET A 41 -5.80 2.41 -1.38
N GLY A 42 -5.75 1.14 -1.78
CA GLY A 42 -4.78 0.16 -1.25
C GLY A 42 -3.31 0.60 -1.29
N LEU A 43 -2.87 1.30 -2.35
CA LEU A 43 -1.49 1.78 -2.45
C LEU A 43 -1.13 2.84 -1.39
N ALA A 44 -2.08 3.69 -1.01
CA ALA A 44 -1.87 4.65 0.07
C ALA A 44 -1.81 3.95 1.43
N VAL A 45 -2.69 2.95 1.63
CA VAL A 45 -2.71 2.09 2.82
C VAL A 45 -1.38 1.36 2.98
N ASP A 46 -0.85 0.76 1.90
CA ASP A 46 0.43 0.04 1.91
C ASP A 46 1.60 0.95 2.30
N ARG A 47 1.61 2.18 1.79
CA ARG A 47 2.61 3.20 2.17
C ARG A 47 2.53 3.54 3.65
N VAL A 48 1.32 3.81 4.16
CA VAL A 48 1.11 4.17 5.57
C VAL A 48 1.48 3.02 6.50
N MET A 49 1.13 1.78 6.17
CA MET A 49 1.55 0.59 6.94
C MET A 49 3.08 0.47 6.99
N THR A 50 3.74 0.62 5.84
CA THR A 50 5.18 0.43 5.70
C THR A 50 5.97 1.49 6.48
N GLU A 51 5.65 2.77 6.30
CA GLU A 51 6.36 3.88 6.95
C GLU A 51 5.90 4.09 8.42
N GLY A 52 4.64 3.75 8.74
CA GLY A 52 4.08 3.82 10.09
C GLY A 52 4.51 2.66 11.01
N GLY A 53 4.94 1.54 10.42
CA GLY A 53 5.54 0.42 11.14
C GLY A 53 4.53 -0.53 11.81
N ILE A 54 3.29 -0.58 11.30
CA ILE A 54 2.25 -1.55 11.68
C ILE A 54 1.64 -2.09 10.39
N ALA A 55 1.74 -3.40 10.18
CA ALA A 55 1.11 -4.10 9.06
C ALA A 55 -0.36 -4.45 9.38
N ASP A 56 -1.20 -3.42 9.47
CA ASP A 56 -2.65 -3.54 9.68
C ASP A 56 -3.37 -2.56 8.74
N ARG A 57 -4.15 -3.11 7.79
CA ARG A 57 -4.78 -2.33 6.73
C ARG A 57 -5.89 -1.42 7.24
N GLU A 58 -6.68 -1.90 8.21
CA GLU A 58 -7.80 -1.14 8.77
C GLU A 58 -7.29 0.05 9.59
N LEU A 59 -6.25 -0.15 10.39
CA LEU A 59 -5.63 0.94 11.16
C LEU A 59 -4.96 1.99 10.26
N ALA A 60 -4.28 1.56 9.20
CA ALA A 60 -3.71 2.48 8.22
C ALA A 60 -4.79 3.28 7.47
N ALA A 61 -5.90 2.62 7.08
CA ALA A 61 -7.04 3.29 6.47
C ALA A 61 -7.75 4.27 7.43
N LEU A 62 -7.85 3.92 8.72
CA LEU A 62 -8.35 4.83 9.75
C LEU A 62 -7.45 6.05 9.91
N ALA A 63 -6.12 5.86 9.95
CA ALA A 63 -5.16 6.95 10.03
C ALA A 63 -5.27 7.89 8.81
N LEU A 64 -5.41 7.33 7.60
CA LEU A 64 -5.67 8.10 6.38
C LEU A 64 -6.97 8.90 6.46
N LYS A 65 -8.05 8.27 6.93
CA LYS A 65 -9.34 8.96 7.14
C LYS A 65 -9.17 10.14 8.10
N GLN A 66 -8.54 9.91 9.25
CA GLN A 66 -8.31 10.92 10.28
C GLN A 66 -7.46 12.09 9.78
N ALA A 67 -6.44 11.80 8.98
CA ALA A 67 -5.51 12.75 8.37
C ALA A 67 -6.06 13.46 7.12
N SER A 68 -7.33 13.24 6.75
CA SER A 68 -7.93 13.81 5.52
C SER A 68 -7.15 13.45 4.25
N GLY A 69 -6.53 12.26 4.23
CA GLY A 69 -5.69 11.80 3.12
C GLY A 69 -4.24 12.30 3.12
N ASP A 70 -3.80 13.08 4.12
CA ASP A 70 -2.39 13.44 4.26
C ASP A 70 -1.58 12.23 4.74
N ASN A 71 -0.74 11.69 3.85
CA ASN A 71 0.09 10.53 4.14
C ASN A 71 1.10 10.78 5.26
N VAL A 72 1.68 11.98 5.36
CA VAL A 72 2.71 12.27 6.38
C VAL A 72 2.08 12.25 7.77
N GLU A 73 0.92 12.88 7.92
CA GLU A 73 0.15 12.87 9.17
C GLU A 73 -0.39 11.46 9.49
N ALA A 74 -0.91 10.74 8.50
CA ALA A 74 -1.38 9.36 8.70
C ALA A 74 -0.26 8.42 9.19
N ILE A 75 0.93 8.52 8.61
CA ILE A 75 2.12 7.78 9.05
C ILE A 75 2.48 8.15 10.48
N PHE A 76 2.44 9.45 10.82
CA PHE A 76 2.73 9.90 12.17
C PHE A 76 1.72 9.37 13.20
N LEU A 77 0.42 9.40 12.88
CA LEU A 77 -0.64 8.83 13.70
C LEU A 77 -0.42 7.33 13.96
N LEU A 78 -0.17 6.54 12.91
CA LEU A 78 0.03 5.10 13.05
C LEU A 78 1.30 4.78 13.86
N ARG A 79 2.38 5.55 13.64
CA ARG A 79 3.64 5.41 14.38
C ARG A 79 3.50 5.82 15.84
N ALA A 80 2.69 6.83 16.14
CA ALA A 80 2.35 7.23 17.50
C ALA A 80 1.54 6.12 18.19
N TYR A 81 0.52 5.57 17.52
CA TYR A 81 -0.29 4.47 18.03
C TYR A 81 0.56 3.25 18.38
N ARG A 82 1.56 2.91 17.54
CA ARG A 82 2.52 1.83 17.82
C ARG A 82 3.20 1.93 19.19
N THR A 83 3.44 3.14 19.70
CA THR A 83 4.09 3.33 21.00
C THR A 83 3.20 2.97 22.20
N THR A 84 1.88 2.88 21.97
CA THR A 84 0.89 2.49 22.97
C THR A 84 0.71 0.96 23.08
N LEU A 85 1.24 0.20 22.11
CA LEU A 85 1.05 -1.23 22.01
C LEU A 85 2.17 -2.02 22.70
N ALA A 86 1.79 -3.11 23.39
CA ALA A 86 2.74 -4.07 23.94
C ALA A 86 3.33 -4.94 22.83
N LYS A 87 4.64 -5.24 22.91
CA LYS A 87 5.28 -6.21 22.03
C LYS A 87 5.00 -7.63 22.55
N LEU A 88 4.04 -8.31 21.94
CA LEU A 88 3.58 -9.64 22.37
C LEU A 88 4.52 -10.77 21.96
N ALA A 89 5.11 -10.68 20.76
CA ALA A 89 5.97 -11.72 20.21
C ALA A 89 6.97 -11.12 19.21
N VAL A 90 7.92 -11.96 18.78
CA VAL A 90 8.80 -11.72 17.64
C VAL A 90 8.61 -12.90 16.69
N SER A 91 8.38 -12.64 15.40
CA SER A 91 8.22 -13.70 14.42
C SER A 91 9.55 -14.38 14.11
N GLU A 92 9.47 -15.60 13.60
CA GLU A 92 10.61 -16.19 12.89
C GLU A 92 10.92 -15.39 11.60
N PRO A 93 12.13 -15.49 11.06
CA PRO A 93 12.46 -14.90 9.77
C PRO A 93 11.54 -15.41 8.65
N MET A 94 11.03 -14.49 7.84
CA MET A 94 10.07 -14.82 6.78
C MET A 94 10.76 -15.55 5.61
N ASN A 95 10.25 -16.72 5.21
CA ASN A 95 10.75 -17.44 4.04
C ASN A 95 10.02 -16.99 2.76
N THR A 96 10.65 -16.08 2.02
CA THR A 96 10.09 -15.53 0.77
C THR A 96 10.15 -16.49 -0.41
N ALA A 97 10.89 -17.61 -0.33
CA ALA A 97 10.94 -18.61 -1.40
C ALA A 97 9.60 -19.34 -1.60
N ASN A 98 8.79 -19.42 -0.55
CA ASN A 98 7.46 -20.05 -0.56
C ASN A 98 6.32 -19.03 -0.71
N MET A 99 6.63 -17.80 -1.14
CA MET A 99 5.62 -16.76 -1.32
C MET A 99 4.59 -17.17 -2.37
N ARG A 100 3.30 -17.09 -2.03
CA ARG A 100 2.23 -17.13 -3.03
C ARG A 100 2.32 -15.88 -3.89
N LEU A 101 2.78 -16.03 -5.12
CA LEU A 101 3.11 -14.90 -5.99
C LEU A 101 1.85 -14.20 -6.50
N GLU A 102 1.78 -12.88 -6.30
CA GLU A 102 0.85 -12.00 -7.03
C GLU A 102 1.53 -11.34 -8.23
N ARG A 103 2.83 -11.08 -8.13
CA ARG A 103 3.68 -10.49 -9.16
C ARG A 103 5.12 -10.99 -9.02
N ARG A 104 5.78 -11.27 -10.15
CA ARG A 104 7.19 -11.68 -10.22
C ARG A 104 7.79 -11.29 -11.57
N ILE A 105 8.71 -10.34 -11.58
CA ILE A 105 9.41 -9.90 -12.78
C ILE A 105 10.93 -9.90 -12.58
N SER A 106 11.69 -10.15 -13.64
CA SER A 106 13.15 -10.01 -13.69
C SER A 106 13.54 -9.20 -14.92
N ALA A 107 14.33 -8.15 -14.71
CA ALA A 107 14.84 -7.31 -15.80
C ALA A 107 16.13 -7.85 -16.45
N VAL A 108 16.79 -8.83 -15.81
CA VAL A 108 18.11 -9.32 -16.24
C VAL A 108 18.01 -10.29 -17.42
N TYR A 109 16.97 -11.12 -17.43
CA TYR A 109 16.73 -12.11 -18.48
C TYR A 109 15.36 -11.89 -19.08
N LYS A 110 15.24 -12.16 -20.38
CA LYS A 110 13.95 -12.13 -21.08
C LYS A 110 12.95 -13.08 -20.42
N ASP A 111 13.35 -14.34 -20.25
CA ASP A 111 12.55 -15.38 -19.60
C ASP A 111 13.29 -15.96 -18.40
N ILE A 112 12.54 -16.37 -17.39
CA ILE A 112 13.04 -16.98 -16.15
C ILE A 112 12.25 -18.25 -15.85
N PRO A 113 12.81 -19.24 -15.11
CA PRO A 113 12.04 -20.38 -14.65
C PRO A 113 10.78 -19.94 -13.90
N GLY A 114 9.61 -20.49 -14.25
CA GLY A 114 8.30 -20.05 -13.75
C GLY A 114 7.70 -18.83 -14.48
N GLY A 115 8.41 -18.27 -15.46
CA GLY A 115 7.93 -17.15 -16.28
C GLY A 115 7.99 -15.79 -15.60
N GLN A 116 7.69 -14.76 -16.40
CA GLN A 116 7.49 -13.38 -15.97
C GLN A 116 5.99 -13.21 -15.65
N LEU A 117 5.65 -12.88 -14.41
CA LEU A 117 4.28 -12.64 -13.95
C LEU A 117 4.09 -11.16 -13.65
N LEU A 118 3.38 -10.44 -14.51
CA LEU A 118 3.11 -9.01 -14.31
C LEU A 118 2.18 -8.75 -13.11
N GLY A 119 1.15 -9.57 -12.90
CA GLY A 119 0.17 -9.31 -11.84
C GLY A 119 -0.54 -7.96 -12.01
N PRO A 120 -1.23 -7.47 -10.96
CA PRO A 120 -1.82 -6.13 -10.93
C PRO A 120 -0.73 -5.05 -10.98
N THR A 121 -0.74 -4.19 -11.99
CA THR A 121 0.25 -3.11 -12.12
C THR A 121 -0.28 -1.93 -12.94
N TYR A 122 0.25 -0.74 -12.66
CA TYR A 122 0.12 0.45 -13.51
C TYR A 122 1.26 0.57 -14.54
N ASP A 123 2.22 -0.34 -14.54
CA ASP A 123 3.26 -0.36 -15.58
C ASP A 123 2.61 -0.49 -16.96
N TYR A 124 3.23 0.15 -17.96
CA TYR A 124 2.76 0.16 -19.35
C TYR A 124 1.40 0.84 -19.59
N THR A 125 0.80 1.46 -18.56
CA THR A 125 -0.41 2.29 -18.74
C THR A 125 -0.05 3.64 -19.37
N HIS A 126 -0.95 4.17 -20.20
CA HIS A 126 -0.88 5.56 -20.64
C HIS A 126 -1.38 6.46 -19.51
N ARG A 127 -0.56 7.45 -19.10
CA ARG A 127 -0.86 8.36 -17.98
C ARG A 127 -1.85 9.46 -18.40
N LEU A 128 -3.05 9.06 -18.78
CA LEU A 128 -4.16 9.95 -19.11
C LEU A 128 -5.22 9.83 -18.01
N LEU A 129 -5.88 10.94 -17.68
CA LEU A 129 -6.99 10.92 -16.74
C LEU A 129 -8.16 10.14 -17.33
N ASP A 130 -8.66 9.16 -16.59
CA ASP A 130 -9.83 8.38 -16.96
C ASP A 130 -11.10 9.04 -16.43
N PHE A 131 -11.79 9.78 -17.30
CA PHE A 131 -13.05 10.46 -16.96
C PHE A 131 -14.22 9.50 -16.74
N THR A 132 -14.10 8.22 -17.10
CA THR A 132 -15.16 7.24 -16.85
C THR A 132 -15.37 6.99 -15.36
N LEU A 133 -14.33 7.20 -14.54
CA LEU A 133 -14.37 7.06 -13.07
C LEU A 133 -15.16 8.16 -12.35
N LEU A 134 -15.59 9.22 -13.05
CA LEU A 134 -16.52 10.22 -12.50
C LEU A 134 -17.97 9.70 -12.45
N ALA A 135 -18.27 8.66 -13.24
CA ALA A 135 -19.52 7.93 -13.18
C ALA A 135 -19.28 6.55 -12.53
N ASN A 136 -20.34 5.88 -12.07
CA ASN A 136 -20.23 4.50 -11.58
C ASN A 136 -19.85 3.58 -12.75
N GLY A 137 -18.54 3.37 -12.95
CA GLY A 137 -18.00 2.45 -13.95
C GLY A 137 -18.12 1.00 -13.50
N GLU A 138 -18.38 0.10 -14.43
CA GLU A 138 -18.36 -1.34 -14.17
C GLU A 138 -16.91 -1.83 -14.05
N THR A 139 -16.63 -2.65 -13.04
CA THR A 139 -15.31 -3.29 -12.91
C THR A 139 -15.19 -4.39 -13.97
N PRO A 140 -14.08 -4.44 -14.73
CA PRO A 140 -13.87 -5.49 -15.73
C PRO A 140 -13.94 -6.88 -15.09
N PRO A 141 -14.63 -7.85 -15.70
CA PRO A 141 -14.68 -9.20 -15.16
C PRO A 141 -13.29 -9.84 -15.21
N LEU A 142 -12.87 -10.43 -14.10
CA LEU A 142 -11.67 -11.26 -14.06
C LEU A 142 -11.94 -12.56 -14.81
N ARG A 143 -11.16 -12.84 -15.86
CA ARG A 143 -11.13 -14.16 -16.48
C ARG A 143 -10.24 -15.08 -15.63
N THR A 144 -10.85 -15.96 -14.86
CA THR A 144 -10.11 -17.08 -14.24
C THR A 144 -9.71 -18.05 -15.35
N ALA A 145 -8.41 -18.25 -15.54
CA ALA A 145 -7.91 -19.34 -16.37
C ALA A 145 -7.94 -20.63 -15.55
N ASP A 146 -8.58 -21.69 -16.06
CA ASP A 146 -8.68 -23.00 -15.41
C ASP A 146 -7.32 -23.70 -15.21
N ASN A 147 -6.26 -23.17 -15.84
CA ASN A 147 -4.89 -23.66 -15.71
C ASN A 147 -4.06 -22.66 -14.90
N ALA A 148 -4.11 -22.77 -13.57
CA ALA A 148 -3.09 -22.15 -12.74
C ALA A 148 -1.73 -22.78 -13.12
N PRO A 149 -0.70 -21.99 -13.44
CA PRO A 149 0.63 -22.56 -13.65
C PRO A 149 1.06 -23.29 -12.38
N GLU A 150 1.45 -24.55 -12.54
CA GLU A 150 2.01 -25.39 -11.48
C GLU A 150 3.09 -24.61 -10.74
N ALA A 151 3.02 -24.63 -9.40
CA ALA A 151 3.86 -23.83 -8.51
C ALA A 151 5.31 -23.85 -9.01
N ALA A 152 5.80 -22.68 -9.46
CA ALA A 152 7.14 -22.58 -10.01
C ALA A 152 8.14 -23.11 -8.97
N PRO A 153 8.95 -24.14 -9.29
CA PRO A 153 9.88 -24.67 -8.32
C PRO A 153 10.87 -23.56 -7.96
N ALA A 154 10.94 -23.23 -6.68
CA ALA A 154 11.93 -22.32 -6.10
C ALA A 154 13.31 -22.96 -6.19
N ARG A 155 13.88 -23.05 -7.40
CA ARG A 155 15.30 -23.38 -7.56
C ARG A 155 16.07 -22.11 -7.26
N LEU A 156 16.59 -22.03 -6.05
CA LEU A 156 17.66 -21.15 -5.65
C LEU A 156 18.76 -21.26 -6.72
N PHE A 157 19.09 -20.17 -7.41
CA PHE A 157 20.35 -20.12 -8.15
C PHE A 157 21.45 -20.12 -7.09
N THR A 158 21.94 -21.31 -6.72
CA THR A 158 23.21 -21.44 -6.02
C THR A 158 24.29 -20.99 -6.99
N ALA A 159 24.89 -19.84 -6.73
CA ALA A 159 26.11 -19.43 -7.42
C ALA A 159 27.21 -20.46 -7.08
N GLY A 160 27.49 -21.36 -8.01
CA GLY A 160 28.53 -22.37 -7.86
C GLY A 160 28.69 -23.19 -9.12
N GLU A 161 29.90 -23.13 -9.69
CA GLU A 161 30.47 -23.99 -10.74
C GLU A 161 30.07 -23.66 -12.18
N SER A 162 30.74 -22.64 -12.72
CA SER A 162 30.98 -22.51 -14.16
C SER A 162 31.90 -23.64 -14.64
N GLU A 163 31.38 -24.63 -15.37
CA GLU A 163 32.21 -25.48 -16.23
C GLU A 163 32.65 -24.69 -17.48
N PRO A 164 33.91 -24.80 -17.93
CA PRO A 164 34.41 -24.07 -19.08
C PRO A 164 33.89 -24.71 -20.39
N GLY A 165 32.84 -24.14 -20.95
CA GLY A 165 32.31 -24.49 -22.27
C GLY A 165 33.20 -23.98 -23.40
N GLU A 166 33.75 -24.93 -24.15
CA GLU A 166 34.50 -24.82 -25.41
C GLU A 166 34.12 -23.64 -26.32
N ALA A 167 35.11 -22.76 -26.56
CA ALA A 167 35.03 -21.70 -27.55
C ALA A 167 35.00 -22.28 -28.97
N ARG A 168 33.80 -22.34 -29.59
CA ARG A 168 33.69 -22.48 -31.05
C ARG A 168 33.89 -21.12 -31.71
N ARG A 169 35.05 -21.01 -32.38
CA ARG A 169 35.44 -19.92 -33.28
C ARG A 169 34.38 -19.63 -34.35
N ARG A 170 34.10 -18.35 -34.56
CA ARG A 170 34.20 -17.70 -35.87
C ARG A 170 34.89 -16.36 -35.70
#